data_AF-A0A7Y2XQ39-F1
#
_entry.id   AF-A0A7Y2XQ39-F1
#
_cell.length_a   1.000
_cell.length_b   1.000
_cell.length_c   1.000
_cell.angle_alpha   90.00
_cell.angle_beta   90.00
_cell.angle_gamma   90.00
#
_symmetry.space_group_name_H-M   'P 1'
#
loop_
_entity.id
_entity.type
_entity.pdbx_description
1 polymer ?
#
loop_
_entity_poly.entity_id
_entity_poly.type
_entity_poly.pdbx_seq_one_letter_code
_entity_poly.pdbx_strand_id
1 'polypeptide(L)'
;MPRPDTTAELTSALEQRILMLDGAMGTTIRGYGLSEQDARGERFKDAPKDLLNNGDILTLTRPDVILDIHQRFLEAGSDIIETNSFSGTSIAQSEFFVEDPRESGEGRKDPEFYQKVIDDPFLKQLAWDLNVESAKLARKACDQVAEATGIKRYVAGSIGPMTVGLN
;
A
#
# COMPACT_ATOMS: atom_id res chain seq x y z
N MET A 1 9.85 -17.40 -10.56
CA MET A 1 10.66 -17.88 -9.41
C MET A 1 9.72 -18.61 -8.46
N PRO A 2 10.12 -19.74 -7.85
CA PRO A 2 9.30 -20.38 -6.83
C PRO A 2 9.11 -19.43 -5.65
N ARG A 3 7.88 -19.34 -5.13
CA ARG A 3 7.57 -18.56 -3.93
C ARG A 3 8.33 -19.20 -2.76
N PRO A 4 9.21 -18.48 -2.05
CA PRO A 4 9.86 -19.04 -0.88
C PRO A 4 8.80 -19.44 0.15
N ASP A 5 8.87 -20.68 0.64
CA ASP A 5 8.01 -21.17 1.70
C ASP A 5 8.67 -20.88 3.06
N THR A 6 8.11 -19.91 3.77
CA THR A 6 8.58 -19.51 5.10
C THR A 6 7.73 -20.09 6.23
N THR A 7 6.83 -21.05 5.94
CA THR A 7 5.85 -21.55 6.92
C THR A 7 6.53 -22.17 8.14
N ALA A 8 7.46 -23.11 7.94
CA ALA A 8 8.15 -23.78 9.04
C ALA A 8 8.96 -22.80 9.90
N GLU A 9 9.59 -21.81 9.26
CA GLU A 9 10.39 -20.79 9.94
C GLU A 9 9.52 -19.86 10.78
N LEU A 10 8.43 -19.34 10.21
CA LEU A 10 7.49 -18.47 10.93
C LEU A 10 6.81 -19.21 12.09
N THR A 11 6.40 -20.45 11.89
CA THR A 11 5.83 -21.29 12.96
C THR A 11 6.83 -21.45 14.10
N SER A 12 8.08 -21.79 13.80
CA SER A 12 9.12 -21.94 14.82
C SER A 12 9.38 -20.64 15.58
N ALA A 13 9.39 -19.49 14.89
CA ALA A 13 9.55 -18.19 15.53
C ALA A 13 8.37 -17.85 16.46
N LEU A 14 7.13 -18.12 16.02
CA LEU A 14 5.91 -17.89 16.80
C LEU A 14 5.79 -18.83 18.03
N GLU A 15 6.35 -20.04 17.96
CA GLU A 15 6.42 -20.96 19.11
C GLU A 15 7.39 -20.47 20.20
N GLN A 16 8.43 -19.72 19.81
CA GLN A 16 9.46 -19.25 20.73
C GLN A 16 9.16 -17.88 21.33
N ARG A 17 8.48 -17.00 20.59
CA ARG A 17 8.21 -15.63 21.00
C ARG A 17 7.02 -15.02 20.25
N ILE A 18 6.47 -13.95 20.81
CA ILE A 18 5.51 -13.10 20.11
C ILE A 18 6.25 -12.34 18.99
N LEU A 19 5.71 -12.39 17.77
CA LEU A 19 6.15 -11.53 16.68
C LEU A 19 5.31 -10.25 16.66
N MET A 20 5.96 -9.10 16.59
CA MET A 20 5.30 -7.81 16.57
C MET A 20 5.01 -7.37 15.13
N LEU A 21 3.74 -7.11 14.81
CA LEU A 21 3.34 -6.41 13.60
C LEU A 21 3.58 -4.90 13.77
N ASP A 22 3.72 -4.16 12.67
CA ASP A 22 3.82 -2.71 12.69
C ASP A 22 2.50 -1.99 13.02
N GLY A 23 2.60 -0.68 13.15
CA GLY A 23 1.48 0.20 13.42
C GLY A 23 0.89 0.80 12.15
N ALA A 24 -0.07 1.72 12.33
CA ALA A 24 -0.81 2.29 11.23
C ALA A 24 0.05 3.20 10.33
N MET A 25 0.18 2.81 9.06
CA MET A 25 0.80 3.60 7.99
C MET A 25 0.09 4.96 7.79
N GLY A 26 -1.23 4.94 7.59
CA GLY A 26 -2.01 6.14 7.27
C GLY A 26 -1.99 7.23 8.34
N THR A 27 -2.03 6.88 9.62
CA THR A 27 -1.91 7.87 10.71
C THR A 27 -0.50 8.46 10.78
N THR A 28 0.51 7.65 10.47
CA THR A 28 1.91 8.06 10.50
C THR A 28 2.22 9.02 9.35
N ILE A 29 1.70 8.76 8.14
CA ILE A 29 1.80 9.66 6.98
C ILE A 29 1.32 11.07 7.31
N ARG A 30 0.23 11.23 8.06
CA ARG A 30 -0.31 12.55 8.45
C ARG A 30 0.70 13.40 9.22
N GLY A 31 1.63 12.77 9.95
CA GLY A 31 2.68 13.44 10.70
C GLY A 31 3.76 14.12 9.84
N TYR A 32 3.86 13.76 8.55
CA TYR A 32 4.85 14.34 7.62
C TYR A 32 4.40 15.67 7.00
N GLY A 33 3.14 16.09 7.23
CA GLY A 33 2.64 17.38 6.75
C GLY A 33 2.66 17.54 5.23
N LEU A 34 2.47 16.44 4.49
CA LEU A 34 2.50 16.44 3.04
C LEU A 34 1.39 17.33 2.46
N SER A 35 1.73 18.06 1.40
CA SER A 35 0.78 18.83 0.60
C SER A 35 0.18 17.97 -0.52
N GLU A 36 -0.88 18.47 -1.15
CA GLU A 36 -1.45 17.87 -2.36
C GLU A 36 -0.41 17.75 -3.49
N GLN A 37 0.49 18.75 -3.61
CA GLN A 37 1.56 18.72 -4.60
C GLN A 37 2.57 17.60 -4.32
N ASP A 38 2.89 17.36 -3.05
CA ASP A 38 3.77 16.25 -2.64
C ASP A 38 3.13 14.90 -2.96
N ALA A 39 1.82 14.76 -2.68
CA ALA A 39 1.09 13.54 -2.94
C ALA A 39 1.05 13.20 -4.43
N ARG A 40 0.79 14.19 -5.30
CA ARG A 40 0.76 14.03 -6.76
C ARG A 40 2.13 13.68 -7.34
N GLY A 41 3.18 14.31 -6.84
CA GLY A 41 4.49 14.30 -7.48
C GLY A 41 4.41 14.68 -8.97
N GLU A 42 5.41 14.26 -9.75
CA GLU A 42 5.39 14.48 -11.20
C GLU A 42 4.39 13.54 -11.90
N ARG A 43 4.28 12.30 -11.42
CA ARG A 43 3.52 11.22 -12.06
C ARG A 43 2.01 11.52 -12.14
N PHE A 44 1.46 12.23 -11.17
CA PHE A 44 0.02 12.50 -11.07
C PHE A 44 -0.32 14.00 -11.03
N LYS A 45 0.57 14.85 -11.55
CA LYS A 45 0.37 16.31 -11.55
C LYS A 45 -0.97 16.74 -12.14
N ASP A 46 -1.38 16.07 -13.23
CA ASP A 46 -2.61 16.36 -13.99
C ASP A 46 -3.82 15.51 -13.53
N ALA A 47 -3.74 14.84 -12.37
CA ALA A 47 -4.84 14.01 -11.89
C ALA A 47 -6.13 14.85 -11.68
N PRO A 48 -7.30 14.31 -12.04
CA PRO A 48 -8.54 15.08 -12.06
C PRO A 48 -9.12 15.36 -10.67
N LYS A 49 -8.70 14.63 -9.63
CA LYS A 49 -9.19 14.74 -8.25
C LYS A 49 -8.02 14.89 -7.27
N ASP A 50 -8.33 15.32 -6.06
CA ASP A 50 -7.36 15.43 -4.96
C ASP A 50 -6.83 14.05 -4.55
N LEU A 51 -5.51 13.96 -4.37
CA LEU A 51 -4.81 12.71 -4.09
C LEU A 51 -4.19 12.67 -2.68
N LEU A 52 -4.23 13.75 -1.90
CA LEU A 52 -3.62 13.82 -0.57
C LEU A 52 -4.10 12.72 0.40
N ASN A 53 -5.35 12.25 0.24
CA ASN A 53 -5.91 11.18 1.06
C ASN A 53 -5.64 9.77 0.51
N ASN A 54 -4.91 9.64 -0.59
CA ASN A 54 -4.48 8.36 -1.17
C ASN A 54 -3.07 8.02 -0.66
N GLY A 55 -2.96 7.38 0.51
CA GLY A 55 -1.66 7.05 1.09
C GLY A 55 -0.84 6.07 0.25
N ASP A 56 -1.49 5.18 -0.50
CA ASP A 56 -0.84 4.14 -1.30
C ASP A 56 0.06 4.74 -2.40
N ILE A 57 -0.37 5.82 -3.06
CA ILE A 57 0.42 6.44 -4.14
C ILE A 57 1.73 7.08 -3.67
N LEU A 58 1.87 7.34 -2.37
CA LEU A 58 3.12 7.83 -1.80
C LEU A 58 4.26 6.81 -1.93
N THR A 59 3.94 5.52 -2.10
CA THR A 59 4.92 4.51 -2.53
C THR A 59 5.65 4.92 -3.81
N LEU A 60 4.95 5.59 -4.73
CA LEU A 60 5.46 6.00 -6.04
C LEU A 60 5.97 7.44 -6.04
N THR A 61 5.30 8.35 -5.32
CA THR A 61 5.61 9.79 -5.37
C THR A 61 6.52 10.25 -4.25
N ARG A 62 6.46 9.60 -3.08
CA ARG A 62 7.27 9.87 -1.88
C ARG A 62 7.81 8.58 -1.26
N PRO A 63 8.57 7.76 -2.03
CA PRO A 63 9.13 6.51 -1.52
C PRO A 63 10.06 6.72 -0.32
N ASP A 64 10.65 7.91 -0.19
CA ASP A 64 11.45 8.33 0.95
C ASP A 64 10.63 8.33 2.25
N VAL A 65 9.40 8.86 2.22
CA VAL A 65 8.50 8.90 3.38
C VAL A 65 8.06 7.50 3.79
N ILE A 66 7.64 6.68 2.81
CA ILE A 66 7.19 5.31 3.08
C ILE A 66 8.33 4.44 3.64
N LEU A 67 9.54 4.59 3.09
CA LEU A 67 10.72 3.89 3.59
C LEU A 67 11.05 4.28 5.04
N ASP A 68 11.02 5.59 5.35
CA ASP A 68 11.26 6.09 6.70
C ASP A 68 10.23 5.54 7.70
N ILE A 69 8.94 5.49 7.33
CA ILE A 69 7.91 4.92 8.20
C ILE A 69 8.17 3.43 8.51
N HIS A 70 8.51 2.63 7.49
CA HIS A 70 8.86 1.23 7.70
C HIS A 70 10.07 1.08 8.62
N GLN A 71 11.12 1.88 8.40
CA GLN A 71 12.32 1.86 9.25
C GLN A 71 11.98 2.21 10.70
N ARG A 72 11.17 3.23 10.94
CA ARG A 72 10.76 3.64 12.29
C ARG A 72 10.01 2.54 13.04
N PHE A 73 9.14 1.78 12.37
CA PHE A 73 8.47 0.64 13.00
C PHE A 73 9.43 -0.52 13.29
N LEU A 74 10.31 -0.84 12.34
CA LEU A 74 11.33 -1.89 12.53
C LEU A 74 12.29 -1.55 13.68
N GLU A 75 12.73 -0.30 13.78
CA GLU A 75 13.57 0.24 14.86
C GLU A 75 12.84 0.25 16.21
N ALA A 76 11.53 0.51 16.21
CA ALA A 76 10.68 0.41 17.40
C ALA A 76 10.45 -1.06 17.84
N GLY A 77 10.79 -2.04 17.00
CA GLY A 77 10.80 -3.46 17.36
C GLY A 77 9.92 -4.36 16.50
N SER A 78 9.20 -3.85 15.50
CA SER A 78 8.33 -4.67 14.64
C SER A 78 9.12 -5.76 13.92
N ASP A 79 8.69 -7.01 14.06
CA ASP A 79 9.25 -8.17 13.36
C ASP A 79 8.69 -8.29 11.94
N ILE A 80 7.43 -7.90 11.78
CA ILE A 80 6.67 -7.97 10.53
C ILE A 80 6.17 -6.56 10.22
N ILE A 81 6.39 -6.10 9.00
CA ILE A 81 5.79 -4.86 8.48
C ILE A 81 4.83 -5.17 7.34
N GLU A 82 3.77 -4.38 7.24
CA GLU A 82 2.86 -4.44 6.11
C GLU A 82 3.37 -3.62 4.92
N THR A 83 3.07 -4.03 3.69
CA THR A 83 3.24 -3.16 2.52
C THR A 83 2.25 -1.98 2.59
N ASN A 84 2.68 -0.80 2.14
CA ASN A 84 1.78 0.33 1.85
C ASN A 84 0.95 0.05 0.58
N SER A 85 -0.01 -0.87 0.67
CA SER A 85 -0.85 -1.33 -0.46
C SER A 85 -2.27 -1.70 -0.04
N PHE A 86 -2.74 -1.20 1.10
CA PHE A 86 -4.07 -1.50 1.64
C PHE A 86 -5.19 -1.21 0.62
N SER A 87 -5.04 -0.15 -0.18
CA SER A 87 -5.94 0.24 -1.27
C SER A 87 -5.29 0.09 -2.66
N GLY A 88 -4.29 -0.78 -2.79
CA GLY A 88 -3.56 -1.07 -4.04
C GLY A 88 -4.35 -1.92 -5.04
N THR A 89 -5.63 -1.63 -5.28
CA THR A 89 -6.47 -2.33 -6.25
C THR A 89 -7.09 -1.35 -7.25
N SER A 90 -7.45 -1.81 -8.46
CA SER A 90 -8.11 -0.95 -9.45
C SER A 90 -9.40 -0.34 -8.90
N ILE A 91 -10.18 -1.10 -8.12
CA ILE A 91 -11.44 -0.64 -7.52
C ILE A 91 -11.19 0.48 -6.52
N ALA A 92 -10.29 0.30 -5.56
CA ALA A 92 -10.02 1.32 -4.56
C ALA A 92 -9.37 2.57 -5.18
N GLN A 93 -8.47 2.40 -6.16
CA GLN A 93 -7.86 3.52 -6.86
C GLN A 93 -8.85 4.29 -7.75
N SER A 94 -9.93 3.65 -8.21
CA SER A 94 -10.96 4.32 -9.02
C SER A 94 -11.64 5.49 -8.30
N GLU A 95 -11.72 5.46 -6.96
CA GLU A 95 -12.28 6.58 -6.18
C GLU A 95 -11.50 7.89 -6.42
N PHE A 96 -10.20 7.78 -6.70
CA PHE A 96 -9.28 8.90 -6.91
C PHE A 96 -9.09 9.29 -8.37
N PHE A 97 -9.35 8.38 -9.32
CA PHE A 97 -9.02 8.59 -10.74
C PHE A 97 -10.22 8.49 -11.70
N VAL A 98 -11.37 8.01 -11.22
CA VAL A 98 -12.60 7.87 -12.03
C VAL A 98 -13.69 8.72 -11.41
N GLU A 99 -14.42 9.46 -12.25
CA GLU A 99 -15.59 10.23 -11.81
C GLU A 99 -16.64 9.30 -11.17
N ASP A 100 -17.22 9.71 -10.05
CA ASP A 100 -18.29 8.95 -9.44
C ASP A 100 -19.61 9.26 -10.18
N PRO A 101 -20.25 8.28 -10.85
CA PRO A 101 -21.47 8.54 -11.62
C PRO A 101 -22.66 8.97 -10.75
N ARG A 102 -22.56 8.87 -9.42
CA ARG A 102 -23.55 9.37 -8.48
C ARG A 102 -23.44 10.88 -8.26
N GLU A 103 -22.26 11.47 -8.46
CA GLU A 103 -22.01 12.90 -8.29
C GLU A 103 -22.70 13.73 -9.39
N SER A 104 -22.83 13.19 -10.60
CA SER A 104 -23.56 13.81 -11.71
C SER A 104 -25.08 13.58 -11.66
N GLY A 105 -25.58 12.75 -10.73
CA GLY A 105 -27.00 12.47 -10.53
C GLY A 105 -27.63 11.53 -11.56
N GLU A 106 -26.89 11.05 -12.56
CA GLU A 106 -27.42 10.26 -13.68
C GLU A 106 -26.97 8.78 -13.68
N GLY A 107 -26.14 8.34 -12.73
CA GLY A 107 -25.62 6.98 -12.75
C GLY A 107 -25.44 6.30 -11.38
N ARG A 108 -24.97 5.06 -11.44
CA ARG A 108 -24.77 4.17 -10.29
C ARG A 108 -23.48 3.38 -10.48
N LYS A 109 -22.85 2.96 -9.38
CA LYS A 109 -21.73 2.02 -9.39
C LYS A 109 -22.26 0.59 -9.43
N ASP A 110 -22.73 0.16 -10.59
CA ASP A 110 -23.24 -1.20 -10.83
C ASP A 110 -22.14 -2.13 -11.36
N PRO A 111 -22.42 -3.43 -11.63
CA PRO A 111 -21.42 -4.34 -12.17
C PRO A 111 -20.78 -3.87 -13.48
N GLU A 112 -21.50 -3.15 -14.35
CA GLU A 112 -20.95 -2.62 -15.60
C GLU A 112 -19.93 -1.50 -15.34
N PHE A 113 -20.22 -0.63 -14.38
CA PHE A 113 -19.25 0.37 -13.92
C PHE A 113 -17.97 -0.29 -13.38
N TYR A 114 -18.10 -1.28 -12.48
CA TYR A 114 -16.92 -1.94 -11.92
C TYR A 114 -16.17 -2.78 -12.94
N GLN A 115 -16.84 -3.38 -13.92
CA GLN A 115 -16.16 -4.07 -15.02
C GLN A 115 -15.29 -3.10 -15.82
N LYS A 116 -15.78 -1.88 -16.10
CA LYS A 116 -14.96 -0.84 -16.76
C LYS A 116 -13.76 -0.44 -15.90
N VAL A 117 -13.95 -0.28 -14.59
CA VAL A 117 -12.86 0.03 -13.64
C VAL A 117 -11.81 -1.08 -13.60
N ILE A 118 -12.25 -2.35 -13.55
CA ILE A 118 -11.36 -3.51 -13.57
C ILE A 118 -10.62 -3.56 -14.90
N ASP A 119 -11.28 -3.24 -16.01
CA ASP A 119 -10.69 -3.33 -17.34
C ASP A 119 -9.83 -2.14 -17.75
N ASP A 120 -9.91 -1.03 -17.02
CA ASP A 120 -9.11 0.17 -17.26
C ASP A 120 -7.60 -0.14 -17.20
N PRO A 121 -6.87 0.06 -18.32
CA PRO A 121 -5.44 -0.25 -18.38
C PRO A 121 -4.59 0.59 -17.43
N PHE A 122 -4.96 1.86 -17.19
CA PHE A 122 -4.25 2.73 -16.27
C PHE A 122 -4.41 2.24 -14.83
N LEU A 123 -5.62 1.91 -14.40
CA LEU A 123 -5.87 1.40 -13.05
C LEU A 123 -5.24 0.03 -12.81
N LYS A 124 -5.29 -0.87 -13.81
CA LYS A 124 -4.57 -2.16 -13.77
C LYS A 124 -3.07 -1.96 -13.57
N GLN A 125 -2.45 -1.09 -14.37
CA GLN A 125 -1.02 -0.81 -14.25
C GLN A 125 -0.67 -0.10 -12.94
N LEU A 126 -1.51 0.85 -12.51
CA LEU A 126 -1.31 1.55 -11.24
C LEU A 126 -1.38 0.57 -10.06
N ALA A 127 -2.39 -0.30 -10.01
CA ALA A 127 -2.49 -1.32 -8.97
C ALA A 127 -1.26 -2.23 -8.96
N TRP A 128 -0.78 -2.66 -10.13
CA TRP A 128 0.44 -3.45 -10.23
C TRP A 128 1.67 -2.70 -9.68
N ASP A 129 1.89 -1.46 -10.14
CA ASP A 129 3.01 -0.63 -9.71
C ASP A 129 3.00 -0.38 -8.21
N LEU A 130 1.82 -0.06 -7.64
CA LEU A 130 1.65 0.14 -6.21
C LEU A 130 2.08 -1.09 -5.42
N ASN A 131 1.59 -2.27 -5.77
CA ASN A 131 1.92 -3.50 -5.04
C ASN A 131 3.40 -3.87 -5.19
N VAL A 132 3.95 -3.78 -6.40
CA VAL A 132 5.34 -4.17 -6.66
C VAL A 132 6.32 -3.22 -5.98
N GLU A 133 6.14 -1.91 -6.13
CA GLU A 133 7.05 -0.94 -5.54
C GLU A 133 6.91 -0.89 -4.02
N SER A 134 5.71 -1.10 -3.49
CA SER A 134 5.47 -1.18 -2.04
C SER A 134 6.16 -2.39 -1.43
N ALA A 135 6.05 -3.56 -2.08
CA ALA A 135 6.76 -4.77 -1.65
C ALA A 135 8.29 -4.59 -1.71
N LYS A 136 8.81 -3.90 -2.74
CA LYS A 136 10.24 -3.61 -2.85
C LYS A 136 10.73 -2.68 -1.73
N LEU A 137 9.99 -1.62 -1.41
CA LEU A 137 10.34 -0.69 -0.35
C LEU A 137 10.32 -1.36 1.03
N ALA A 138 9.25 -2.09 1.35
CA ALA A 138 9.15 -2.84 2.60
C ALA A 138 10.29 -3.88 2.71
N ARG A 139 10.56 -4.61 1.62
CA ARG A 139 11.67 -5.58 1.58
C ARG A 139 13.02 -4.91 1.83
N LYS A 140 13.28 -3.77 1.18
CA LYS A 140 14.50 -2.99 1.37
C LYS A 140 14.67 -2.57 2.83
N ALA A 141 13.60 -2.09 3.48
CA ALA A 141 13.63 -1.72 4.89
C ALA A 141 13.97 -2.92 5.79
N CYS A 142 13.30 -4.06 5.58
CA CYS A 142 13.56 -5.30 6.31
C CYS A 142 15.00 -5.78 6.14
N ASP A 143 15.53 -5.81 4.92
CA ASP A 143 16.89 -6.26 4.64
C ASP A 143 17.92 -5.36 5.34
N GLN A 144 17.76 -4.04 5.26
CA GLN A 144 18.67 -3.08 5.90
C GLN A 144 18.70 -3.25 7.42
N VAL A 145 17.52 -3.36 8.06
CA VAL A 145 17.46 -3.53 9.52
C VAL A 145 17.94 -4.91 9.94
N ALA A 146 17.65 -5.96 9.15
CA ALA A 146 18.13 -7.30 9.44
C ALA A 146 19.65 -7.41 9.34
N GLU A 147 20.26 -6.77 8.33
CA GLU A 147 21.71 -6.68 8.19
C GLU A 147 22.35 -5.92 9.36
N ALA A 148 21.74 -4.81 9.78
CA ALA A 148 22.26 -3.98 10.87
C ALA A 148 22.12 -4.64 12.26
N THR A 149 21.06 -5.41 12.50
CA THR A 149 20.73 -5.94 13.84
C THR A 149 21.00 -7.43 14.00
N GLY A 150 21.17 -8.17 12.91
CA GLY A 150 21.18 -9.64 12.90
C GLY A 150 19.80 -10.26 13.17
N ILE A 151 18.75 -9.46 13.36
CA ILE A 151 17.39 -9.93 13.62
C ILE A 151 16.64 -9.97 12.30
N LYS A 152 16.20 -11.16 11.88
CA LYS A 152 15.41 -11.34 10.68
C LYS A 152 14.06 -10.62 10.80
N ARG A 153 13.64 -9.96 9.71
CA ARG A 153 12.37 -9.23 9.58
C ARG A 153 11.56 -9.79 8.41
N TYR A 154 10.25 -9.58 8.43
CA TYR A 154 9.32 -10.11 7.44
C TYR A 154 8.43 -9.02 6.85
N VAL A 155 7.96 -9.25 5.63
CA VAL A 155 7.01 -8.37 4.94
C VAL A 155 5.69 -9.12 4.76
N ALA A 156 4.60 -8.52 5.21
CA ALA A 156 3.23 -8.95 4.93
C ALA A 156 2.65 -8.11 3.78
N GLY A 157 2.15 -8.78 2.74
CA GLY A 157 1.42 -8.08 1.67
C GLY A 157 0.04 -7.66 2.15
N SER A 158 -0.16 -6.35 2.33
CA SER A 158 -1.44 -5.80 2.81
C SER A 158 -2.47 -5.76 1.67
N ILE A 159 -3.66 -6.30 1.94
CA ILE A 159 -4.82 -6.25 1.06
C ILE A 159 -6.02 -5.80 1.90
N GLY A 160 -6.46 -4.56 1.70
CA GLY A 160 -7.62 -4.02 2.37
C GLY A 160 -8.94 -4.53 1.76
N PRO A 161 -10.06 -4.28 2.45
CA PRO A 161 -11.38 -4.58 1.90
C PRO A 161 -11.64 -3.69 0.68
N MET A 162 -12.44 -4.22 -0.25
CA MET A 162 -12.96 -3.41 -1.34
C MET A 162 -14.10 -2.52 -0.84
N THR A 163 -14.35 -1.40 -1.52
CA THR A 163 -15.50 -0.52 -1.28
C THR A 163 -16.84 -1.13 -1.75
N VAL A 164 -16.78 -2.34 -2.31
CA VAL A 164 -17.92 -3.13 -2.78
C VAL A 164 -18.12 -4.37 -1.93
N GLY A 165 -19.38 -4.67 -1.60
CA GLY A 165 -19.76 -5.95 -1.00
C GLY A 165 -19.82 -7.06 -2.05
N LEU A 166 -19.69 -8.32 -1.61
CA LEU A 166 -19.77 -9.52 -2.46
C LEU A 166 -21.23 -9.98 -2.73
N ASN A 167 -22.21 -9.09 -2.55
CA ASN A 167 -23.63 -9.43 -2.50
C ASN A 167 -24.32 -9.26 -3.85
#